data_AF-A0A7C8UU85-F1
#
_entry.id   AF-A0A7C8UU85-F1
#
_cell.length_a   1.000
_cell.length_b   1.000
_cell.length_c   1.000
_cell.angle_alpha   90.00
_cell.angle_beta   90.00
_cell.angle_gamma   90.00
#
_symmetry.space_group_name_H-M   'P 1'
#
loop_
_entity.id
_entity.type
_entity.pdbx_description
1 polymer ?
#
loop_
_entity_poly.entity_id
_entity_poly.type
_entity_poly.pdbx_seq_one_letter_code
_entity_poly.pdbx_strand_id
1 'polypeptide(L)'
;MASAPTNRRPGPPLPRPVFQNPGKPASTIPIPTTPEELPAKYKAAHTRVKLIIIALPIAIVSSYMLYKRVYLGEQPRAKPIPDSERRRTIREINN
;
A
#
# COMPACT_ATOMS: atom_id res chain seq x y z
N MET A 1 -6.85 75.27 -20.63
CA MET A 1 -8.05 74.98 -19.80
C MET A 1 -8.33 73.50 -19.91
N ALA A 2 -8.06 72.73 -18.85
CA ALA A 2 -8.24 71.26 -18.84
C ALA A 2 -9.62 70.91 -18.26
N SER A 3 -10.44 70.18 -19.02
CA SER A 3 -11.75 69.68 -18.60
C SER A 3 -11.65 68.30 -17.93
N ALA A 4 -12.48 68.10 -16.91
CA ALA A 4 -12.45 67.08 -15.85
C ALA A 4 -12.35 65.58 -16.28
N PRO A 5 -11.83 64.69 -15.41
CA PRO A 5 -11.89 63.25 -15.61
C PRO A 5 -13.26 62.69 -15.22
N THR A 6 -13.97 62.09 -16.18
CA THR A 6 -15.21 61.34 -15.91
C THR A 6 -14.89 60.03 -15.20
N ASN A 7 -15.11 60.04 -13.89
CA ASN A 7 -15.04 58.90 -12.98
C ASN A 7 -16.12 57.85 -13.36
N ARG A 8 -15.73 56.77 -14.06
CA ARG A 8 -16.62 55.64 -14.36
C ARG A 8 -16.71 54.73 -13.14
N ARG A 9 -17.76 54.90 -12.34
CA ARG A 9 -18.17 53.93 -11.31
C ARG A 9 -18.39 52.55 -11.97
N PRO A 10 -17.76 51.47 -11.48
CA PRO A 10 -18.18 50.12 -11.80
C PRO A 10 -19.62 49.94 -11.29
N GLY A 11 -20.54 49.50 -12.14
CA GLY A 11 -21.89 49.13 -11.72
C GLY A 11 -21.87 47.96 -10.73
N PRO A 12 -22.92 47.79 -9.91
CA PRO A 12 -23.00 46.66 -9.00
C PRO A 12 -22.96 45.34 -9.78
N PRO A 13 -22.24 44.31 -9.29
CA PRO A 13 -22.17 43.02 -9.97
C PRO A 13 -23.57 42.39 -10.03
N LEU A 14 -23.92 41.84 -11.20
CA LEU A 14 -25.15 41.07 -11.36
C LEU A 14 -25.14 39.87 -10.40
N PRO A 15 -26.26 39.54 -9.73
CA PRO A 15 -26.33 38.34 -8.91
C PRO A 15 -26.15 37.11 -9.80
N ARG A 16 -25.11 36.34 -9.52
CA ARG A 16 -24.86 35.07 -10.21
C ARG A 16 -25.94 34.07 -9.79
N PRO A 17 -26.54 33.30 -10.71
CA PRO A 17 -27.43 32.21 -10.33
C PRO A 17 -26.63 31.19 -9.52
N VAL A 18 -26.97 31.08 -8.23
CA VAL A 18 -26.45 30.02 -7.37
C VAL A 18 -27.19 28.76 -7.77
N PHE A 19 -26.53 27.86 -8.50
CA PHE A 19 -27.02 26.50 -8.64
C PHE A 19 -26.91 25.82 -7.27
N GLN A 20 -27.96 25.96 -6.45
CA GLN A 20 -28.15 25.11 -5.29
C GLN A 20 -28.42 23.71 -5.83
N ASN A 21 -27.40 22.85 -5.87
CA ASN A 21 -27.60 21.42 -6.00
C ASN A 21 -28.31 20.93 -4.73
N PRO A 22 -29.63 20.65 -4.78
CA PRO A 22 -30.34 20.20 -3.60
C PRO A 22 -30.06 18.71 -3.45
N GLY A 23 -29.27 18.37 -2.42
CA GLY A 23 -29.16 16.98 -1.98
C GLY A 23 -28.00 16.21 -2.60
N LYS A 24 -26.81 16.53 -2.13
CA LYS A 24 -25.95 15.54 -1.46
C LYS A 24 -24.93 16.35 -0.66
N PRO A 25 -24.94 16.32 0.69
CA PRO A 25 -23.78 16.82 1.40
C PRO A 25 -22.59 16.05 0.83
N ALA A 26 -21.54 16.79 0.43
CA ALA A 26 -20.27 16.19 0.10
C ALA A 26 -19.96 15.23 1.25
N SER A 27 -20.07 13.94 0.97
CA SER A 27 -19.73 12.92 1.93
C SER A 27 -18.22 13.03 2.06
N THR A 28 -17.76 13.89 2.97
CA THR A 28 -16.48 13.72 3.64
C THR A 28 -16.63 12.39 4.36
N ILE A 29 -16.43 11.30 3.63
CA ILE A 29 -16.26 9.98 4.22
C ILE A 29 -14.95 10.13 4.99
N PRO A 30 -14.96 10.15 6.34
CA PRO A 30 -13.70 10.09 7.06
C PRO A 30 -13.02 8.81 6.59
N ILE A 31 -11.83 8.94 6.02
CA ILE A 31 -11.01 7.79 5.68
C ILE A 31 -10.71 7.13 7.03
N PRO A 32 -11.26 5.94 7.32
CA PRO A 32 -11.10 5.33 8.63
C PRO A 32 -9.63 4.99 8.81
N THR A 33 -8.93 5.76 9.64
CA THR A 33 -7.52 5.57 9.97
C THR A 33 -7.32 4.38 10.90
N THR A 34 -8.40 3.82 11.46
CA THR A 34 -8.39 2.67 12.35
C THR A 34 -9.39 1.59 11.89
N PRO A 35 -9.05 0.29 12.03
CA PRO A 35 -9.90 -0.84 11.61
C PRO A 35 -11.22 -0.95 12.40
N GLU A 36 -11.37 -0.17 13.48
CA GLU A 36 -12.53 -0.20 14.37
C GLU A 36 -13.73 0.58 13.80
N GLU A 37 -13.46 1.56 12.94
CA GLU A 37 -14.45 2.48 12.34
C GLU A 37 -15.07 1.93 11.03
N LEU A 38 -14.64 0.74 10.57
CA LEU A 38 -15.24 0.12 9.38
C LEU A 38 -16.67 -0.38 9.68
N PRO A 39 -17.67 0.00 8.85
CA PRO A 39 -19.04 -0.50 8.99
C PRO A 39 -19.04 -2.03 9.03
N ALA A 40 -19.88 -2.63 9.89
CA ALA A 40 -19.89 -4.08 10.16
C ALA A 40 -19.93 -4.95 8.88
N LYS A 41 -20.56 -4.44 7.82
CA LYS A 41 -20.65 -5.07 6.49
C LYS A 41 -19.29 -5.35 5.84
N TYR A 42 -18.26 -4.55 6.13
CA TYR A 42 -16.95 -4.62 5.46
C TYR A 42 -15.84 -5.26 6.30
N LYS A 43 -16.07 -5.53 7.59
CA LYS A 43 -15.06 -6.14 8.48
C LYS A 43 -14.58 -7.50 7.97
N ALA A 44 -15.49 -8.35 7.47
CA ALA A 44 -15.14 -9.65 6.92
C ALA A 44 -14.32 -9.55 5.62
N ALA A 45 -14.67 -8.60 4.73
CA ALA A 45 -13.91 -8.36 3.51
C ALA A 45 -12.51 -7.83 3.82
N HIS A 46 -12.38 -6.94 4.80
CA HIS A 46 -11.09 -6.40 5.24
C HIS A 46 -10.14 -7.48 5.76
N THR A 47 -10.62 -8.41 6.59
CA THR A 47 -9.81 -9.54 7.07
C THR A 47 -9.35 -10.43 5.92
N ARG A 48 -10.23 -10.72 4.95
CA ARG A 48 -9.89 -11.53 3.78
C ARG A 48 -8.82 -10.85 2.93
N VAL A 49 -8.97 -9.56 2.65
CA VAL A 49 -8.00 -8.78 1.87
C VAL A 49 -6.66 -8.71 2.59
N LYS A 50 -6.64 -8.47 3.91
CA LYS A 50 -5.41 -8.53 4.71
C LYS A 50 -4.71 -9.89 4.61
N LEU A 51 -5.47 -10.98 4.74
CA LEU A 51 -4.92 -12.33 4.61
C LEU A 51 -4.37 -12.57 3.21
N ILE A 52 -5.05 -12.14 2.15
CA ILE A 52 -4.57 -12.27 0.78
C ILE A 52 -3.26 -11.49 0.59
N ILE A 53 -3.18 -10.24 1.07
CA ILE A 53 -1.97 -9.41 0.96
C ILE A 53 -0.75 -10.10 1.62
N ILE A 54 -0.96 -10.78 2.74
CA ILE A 54 0.11 -11.48 3.46
C ILE A 54 0.42 -12.85 2.83
N ALA A 55 -0.61 -13.60 2.43
CA ALA A 55 -0.46 -14.96 1.93
C ALA A 55 0.04 -15.01 0.47
N LEU A 56 -0.35 -14.05 -0.36
CA LEU A 56 0.02 -13.97 -1.78
C LEU A 56 1.55 -14.01 -2.02
N PRO A 57 2.39 -13.19 -1.37
CA PRO A 57 3.85 -13.24 -1.59
C PRO A 57 4.46 -14.56 -1.14
N ILE A 58 4.00 -15.13 -0.02
CA ILE A 58 4.45 -16.44 0.47
C ILE A 58 4.11 -17.53 -0.55
N ALA A 59 2.89 -17.51 -1.09
CA ALA A 59 2.44 -18.46 -2.10
C ALA A 59 3.27 -18.35 -3.41
N ILE A 60 3.57 -17.13 -3.86
CA ILE A 60 4.39 -16.92 -5.07
C ILE A 60 5.80 -17.49 -4.88
N VAL A 61 6.48 -17.15 -3.77
CA VAL A 61 7.85 -17.61 -3.51
C VAL A 61 7.90 -19.13 -3.30
N SER A 62 6.96 -19.68 -2.54
CA SER A 62 6.90 -21.13 -2.30
C SER A 62 6.60 -21.91 -3.58
N SER A 63 5.65 -21.44 -4.40
CA SER A 63 5.37 -22.01 -5.73
C SER A 63 6.61 -21.99 -6.62
N TYR A 64 7.35 -20.88 -6.65
CA TYR A 64 8.58 -20.76 -7.43
C TYR A 64 9.71 -21.68 -6.92
N MET A 65 9.92 -21.76 -5.60
CA MET A 65 10.90 -22.68 -5.01
C MET A 65 10.54 -24.14 -5.29
N LEU A 66 9.25 -24.48 -5.26
CA LEU A 66 8.79 -25.80 -5.60
C LEU A 66 9.00 -26.10 -7.08
N TYR A 67 8.73 -25.14 -7.97
CA TYR A 67 9.04 -25.22 -9.39
C TYR A 67 10.54 -25.48 -9.63
N LYS A 68 11.42 -24.74 -8.93
CA LYS A 68 12.87 -24.98 -9.00
C LYS A 68 13.29 -26.38 -8.58
N ARG A 69 12.68 -26.92 -7.51
CA ARG A 69 13.02 -28.25 -7.00
C ARG A 69 12.44 -29.39 -7.83
N VAL A 70 11.16 -29.30 -8.17
CA VAL A 70 10.39 -30.37 -8.82
C VAL A 70 10.64 -30.39 -10.32
N TYR A 71 10.68 -29.22 -10.96
CA TYR A 71 10.79 -29.12 -12.42
C TYR A 71 12.25 -28.94 -12.87
N LEU A 72 13.01 -28.02 -12.25
CA LEU A 72 14.42 -27.80 -12.62
C LEU A 72 15.39 -28.83 -11.99
N GLY A 73 14.97 -29.54 -10.93
CA GLY A 73 15.84 -30.53 -10.27
C GLY A 73 17.06 -29.92 -9.56
N GLU A 74 17.11 -28.59 -9.40
CA GLU A 74 18.20 -27.89 -8.70
C GLU A 74 18.05 -28.12 -7.19
N GLN A 75 18.60 -29.23 -6.69
CA GLN A 75 18.76 -29.43 -5.25
C GLN A 75 19.70 -28.35 -4.71
N PRO A 76 19.32 -27.63 -3.62
CA PRO A 76 20.24 -26.72 -2.98
C PRO A 76 21.44 -27.53 -2.49
N ARG A 77 22.58 -27.41 -3.17
CA ARG A 77 23.83 -27.97 -2.68
C ARG A 77 24.06 -27.38 -1.29
N ALA A 78 24.21 -28.25 -0.30
CA ALA A 78 24.68 -27.85 1.01
C ALA A 78 25.91 -26.96 0.78
N LYS A 79 25.89 -25.75 1.35
CA LYS A 79 27.04 -24.85 1.27
C LYS A 79 28.26 -25.68 1.69
N PRO A 80 29.35 -25.69 0.91
CA PRO A 80 30.57 -26.37 1.35
C PRO A 80 30.91 -25.78 2.72
N ILE A 81 31.00 -26.66 3.72
CA ILE A 81 31.40 -26.28 5.08
C ILE A 81 32.73 -25.56 4.93
N PRO A 82 32.87 -24.30 5.40
CA PRO A 82 34.13 -23.60 5.29
C PRO A 82 35.21 -24.40 6.05
N ASP A 83 36.38 -24.58 5.43
CA ASP A 83 37.46 -25.41 6.00
C ASP A 83 37.89 -24.97 7.41
N SER A 84 37.60 -23.72 7.79
CA SER A 84 37.83 -23.18 9.13
C SER A 84 37.00 -23.89 10.21
N GLU A 85 35.75 -24.25 9.90
CA GLU A 85 34.84 -24.95 10.81
C GLU A 85 35.24 -26.43 10.90
N ARG A 86 35.61 -27.04 9.76
CA ARG A 86 36.15 -28.40 9.70
C ARG A 86 37.42 -28.57 10.54
N ARG A 87 38.33 -27.59 10.52
CA ARG A 87 39.57 -27.60 11.32
C ARG A 87 39.31 -27.44 12.82
N ARG A 88 38.26 -26.72 13.23
CA ARG A 88 37.90 -26.58 14.65
C ARG A 88 37.36 -27.90 15.20
N THR A 89 36.44 -28.55 14.49
CA THR A 89 35.88 -29.83 14.93
C THR A 89 36.95 -30.91 15.07
N ILE A 90 37.91 -30.97 14.14
CA ILE A 90 39.02 -31.95 14.22
C ILE A 90 39.95 -31.68 15.42
N ARG A 91 40.16 -30.41 15.80
CA ARG A 91 40.96 -30.07 16.99
C ARG A 91 40.25 -30.41 18.29
N GLU A 92 38.94 -30.19 18.35
CA GLU A 92 38.13 -30.48 19.54
C GLU A 92 38.01 -31.98 19.82
N ILE A 93 38.00 -32.82 18.77
CA ILE A 93 37.98 -34.28 18.91
C ILE A 93 39.32 -34.85 19.41
N ASN A 94 40.43 -34.16 19.16
CA ASN A 94 41.78 -34.63 19.47
C ASN A 94 42.33 -34.08 20.81
N ASN A 95 41.48 -33.49 21.64
CA ASN A 95 41.85 -32.82 22.89
C ASN A 95 41.03 -33.35 24.06
#